data_AF-A0A3R6ZGQ5-F1
#
_entry.id   AF-A0A3R6ZGQ5-F1
#
_cell.length_a   1.000
_cell.length_b   1.000
_cell.length_c   1.000
_cell.angle_alpha   90.00
_cell.angle_beta   90.00
_cell.angle_gamma   90.00
#
_symmetry.space_group_name_H-M   'P 1'
#
loop_
_entity.id
_entity.type
_entity.pdbx_description
1 polymer ?
#
loop_
_entity_poly.entity_id
_entity_poly.type
_entity_poly.pdbx_seq_one_letter_code
_entity_poly.pdbx_strand_id
1 'polypeptide(L)'
;MKAFECAVIGNGDVFGYGIESNQRVTDLKIAIKKYMGFKCDLHEFTLFLAQSSDGNWLKATDPDVPMLKAGKIPRRIKQLMTQDNKMEEGALLSTFNLPEGKLNVGDIHMLVAGAHRVKILCAIVGIDDIVPMKIDERDCVVHLKQAIMKCMEFRFHWSELKLYVAKVNGAYWLRSNNPGVAKLKAGMISSEIKRMMTDVAEMKGEYELSEFHFTDDDEGPSGRQIHVIVDLPAHAKAYYARNARYART
;
A
#
# COMPACT_ATOMS: atom_id res chain seq x y z
N MET A 1 -7.29 13.27 -30.78
CA MET A 1 -6.01 12.85 -30.16
C MET A 1 -5.86 13.63 -28.86
N LYS A 2 -5.62 12.94 -27.75
CA LYS A 2 -5.26 13.56 -26.47
C LYS A 2 -3.74 13.70 -26.40
N ALA A 3 -3.25 14.80 -25.83
CA ALA A 3 -1.84 15.01 -25.54
C ALA A 3 -1.67 15.56 -24.13
N PHE A 4 -0.83 14.92 -23.34
CA PHE A 4 -0.69 15.22 -21.91
C PHE A 4 0.73 14.95 -21.41
N GLU A 5 1.11 15.63 -20.34
CA GLU A 5 2.33 15.32 -19.59
C GLU A 5 2.01 14.43 -18.38
N CYS A 6 2.88 13.44 -18.18
CA CYS A 6 2.84 12.49 -17.09
C CYS A 6 4.01 12.75 -16.15
N ALA A 7 3.81 12.61 -14.85
CA ALA A 7 4.90 12.55 -13.88
C ALA A 7 4.95 11.16 -13.23
N VAL A 8 6.12 10.52 -13.23
CA VAL A 8 6.32 9.19 -12.62
C VAL A 8 6.79 9.34 -11.18
N ILE A 9 6.01 8.80 -10.24
CA ILE A 9 6.37 8.78 -8.83
C ILE A 9 7.43 7.69 -8.61
N GLY A 10 8.52 8.03 -7.92
CA GLY A 10 9.64 7.13 -7.63
C GLY A 10 10.74 7.12 -8.69
N ASN A 11 10.44 7.52 -9.92
CA ASN A 11 11.47 7.73 -10.96
C ASN A 11 11.72 9.22 -11.22
N GLY A 12 10.72 10.08 -11.00
CA GLY A 12 10.80 11.53 -11.18
C GLY A 12 10.78 12.00 -12.62
N ASP A 13 10.61 11.09 -13.57
CA ASP A 13 10.53 11.44 -14.98
C ASP A 13 9.21 12.14 -15.26
N VAL A 14 9.31 13.26 -15.99
CA VAL A 14 8.17 13.94 -16.60
C VAL A 14 8.28 13.75 -18.10
N PHE A 15 7.21 13.26 -18.74
CA PHE A 15 7.21 13.01 -20.17
C PHE A 15 5.87 13.35 -20.80
N GLY A 16 5.92 13.86 -22.03
CA GLY A 16 4.74 14.09 -22.86
C GLY A 16 4.36 12.83 -23.64
N TYR A 17 3.07 12.55 -23.75
CA TYR A 17 2.56 11.44 -24.56
C TYR A 17 1.30 11.83 -25.33
N GLY A 18 1.15 11.29 -26.54
CA GLY A 18 0.00 11.50 -27.41
C GLY A 18 -0.67 10.16 -27.73
N ILE A 19 -2.01 10.11 -27.64
CA ILE A 19 -2.79 8.88 -27.83
C ILE A 19 -4.18 9.21 -28.38
N GLU A 20 -4.81 8.26 -29.08
CA GLU A 20 -6.16 8.46 -29.61
C GLU A 20 -7.18 8.51 -28.45
N SER A 21 -8.17 9.41 -28.56
CA SER A 21 -9.12 9.67 -27.47
C SER A 21 -10.12 8.54 -27.24
N ASN A 22 -10.30 7.65 -28.21
CA ASN A 22 -11.14 6.46 -28.12
C ASN A 22 -10.42 5.24 -27.53
N GLN A 23 -9.15 5.37 -27.14
CA GLN A 23 -8.44 4.29 -26.44
C GLN A 23 -8.86 4.25 -24.98
N ARG A 24 -8.65 3.08 -24.35
CA ARG A 24 -8.92 2.87 -22.93
C ARG A 24 -7.70 3.23 -22.08
N VAL A 25 -7.94 3.41 -20.78
CA VAL A 25 -6.87 3.57 -19.79
C VAL A 25 -5.92 2.37 -19.81
N THR A 26 -6.40 1.14 -20.04
CA THR A 26 -5.53 -0.04 -20.23
C THR A 26 -4.55 0.13 -21.39
N ASP A 27 -5.00 0.63 -22.54
CA ASP A 27 -4.14 0.87 -23.71
C ASP A 27 -3.06 1.91 -23.39
N LEU A 28 -3.44 2.96 -22.66
CA LEU A 28 -2.51 3.96 -22.15
C LEU A 28 -1.48 3.36 -21.19
N LYS A 29 -1.88 2.49 -20.26
CA LYS A 29 -0.95 1.81 -19.36
C LYS A 29 0.05 0.94 -20.14
N ILE A 30 -0.40 0.22 -21.16
CA ILE A 30 0.48 -0.57 -22.06
C ILE A 30 1.48 0.35 -22.76
N ALA A 31 1.02 1.47 -23.30
CA ALA A 31 1.86 2.45 -23.97
C ALA A 31 2.94 3.04 -23.04
N ILE A 32 2.55 3.46 -21.84
CA ILE A 32 3.49 4.00 -20.83
C ILE A 32 4.50 2.94 -20.42
N LYS A 33 4.07 1.71 -20.12
CA LYS A 33 4.96 0.60 -19.77
C LYS A 33 6.01 0.37 -20.86
N LYS A 34 5.60 0.38 -22.13
CA LYS A 34 6.50 0.23 -23.27
C LYS A 34 7.46 1.42 -23.41
N TYR A 35 6.96 2.65 -23.28
CA TYR A 35 7.74 3.88 -23.42
C TYR A 35 8.79 4.01 -22.32
N MET A 36 8.41 3.75 -21.07
CA MET A 36 9.30 3.84 -19.90
C MET A 36 10.16 2.59 -19.68
N GLY A 37 9.89 1.50 -20.40
CA GLY A 37 10.58 0.22 -20.19
C GLY A 37 10.27 -0.43 -18.83
N PHE A 38 9.08 -0.21 -18.26
CA PHE A 38 8.71 -0.81 -16.99
C PHE A 38 8.65 -2.34 -17.09
N LYS A 39 9.27 -3.02 -16.12
CA LYS A 39 9.25 -4.49 -16.01
C LYS A 39 8.11 -5.03 -15.16
N CYS A 40 7.31 -4.15 -14.56
CA CYS A 40 6.19 -4.49 -13.69
C CYS A 40 4.94 -4.88 -14.48
N ASP A 41 4.03 -5.61 -13.88
CA ASP A 41 2.70 -5.87 -14.45
C ASP A 41 1.85 -4.60 -14.50
N LEU A 42 0.82 -4.57 -15.35
CA LEU A 42 -0.04 -3.40 -15.49
C LEU A 42 -0.75 -3.05 -14.17
N HIS A 43 -1.11 -4.05 -13.37
CA HIS A 43 -1.75 -3.83 -12.07
C HIS A 43 -0.79 -3.26 -11.01
N GLU A 44 0.53 -3.28 -11.24
CA GLU A 44 1.54 -2.79 -10.29
C GLU A 44 1.78 -1.27 -10.37
N PHE A 45 1.04 -0.56 -11.22
CA PHE A 45 1.00 0.91 -11.20
C PHE A 45 -0.41 1.42 -11.53
N THR A 46 -0.70 2.60 -11.00
CA THR A 46 -2.01 3.26 -11.10
C THR A 46 -1.82 4.62 -11.73
N LEU A 47 -2.78 5.01 -12.56
CA LEU A 47 -2.84 6.33 -13.18
C LEU A 47 -3.84 7.19 -12.41
N PHE A 48 -3.44 8.40 -12.04
CA PHE A 48 -4.32 9.39 -11.42
C PHE A 48 -4.32 10.67 -12.25
N LEU A 49 -5.46 11.33 -12.36
CA LEU A 49 -5.50 12.71 -12.83
C LEU A 49 -4.75 13.60 -11.85
N ALA A 50 -3.86 14.44 -12.37
CA ALA A 50 -3.14 15.44 -11.59
C ALA A 50 -3.94 16.77 -11.49
N GLN A 51 -5.27 16.66 -11.52
CA GLN A 51 -6.17 17.80 -11.40
C GLN A 51 -6.60 17.97 -9.94
N SER A 52 -6.43 19.18 -9.43
CA SER A 52 -6.96 19.58 -8.11
C SER A 52 -8.49 19.71 -8.16
N SER A 53 -9.12 19.74 -6.98
CA SER A 53 -10.56 19.98 -6.81
C SER A 53 -11.05 21.26 -7.49
N ASP A 54 -10.17 22.25 -7.61
CA ASP A 54 -10.48 23.56 -8.21
C ASP A 54 -10.34 23.55 -9.74
N GLY A 55 -10.08 22.37 -10.34
CA GLY A 55 -9.94 22.19 -11.78
C GLY A 55 -8.54 22.54 -12.33
N ASN A 56 -7.59 22.94 -11.49
CA ASN A 56 -6.23 23.28 -11.91
C ASN A 56 -5.33 22.05 -12.00
N TRP A 57 -4.54 21.96 -13.07
CA TRP A 57 -3.48 20.95 -13.21
C TRP A 57 -2.27 21.25 -12.33
N LEU A 58 -1.62 20.20 -11.84
CA LEU A 58 -0.31 20.29 -11.20
C LEU A 58 0.70 20.88 -12.18
N LYS A 59 1.48 21.88 -11.75
CA LYS A 59 2.52 22.47 -12.62
C LYS A 59 3.83 21.70 -12.51
N ALA A 60 4.54 21.54 -13.62
CA ALA A 60 5.87 20.91 -13.62
C ALA A 60 6.91 21.69 -12.79
N THR A 61 6.70 23.00 -12.61
CA THR A 61 7.54 23.90 -11.79
C THR A 61 7.18 23.88 -10.31
N ASP A 62 6.15 23.12 -9.92
CA ASP A 62 5.69 23.07 -8.56
C ASP A 62 6.72 22.38 -7.63
N PRO A 63 6.99 22.92 -6.43
CA PRO A 63 8.00 22.37 -5.51
C PRO A 63 7.76 20.91 -5.11
N ASP A 64 6.53 20.39 -5.21
CA ASP A 64 6.25 18.98 -4.92
C ASP A 64 6.75 18.03 -6.02
N VAL A 65 6.87 18.49 -7.27
CA VAL A 65 7.23 17.65 -8.43
C VAL A 65 8.66 17.11 -8.31
N PRO A 66 9.69 17.91 -7.98
CA PRO A 66 11.03 17.39 -7.73
C PRO A 66 11.08 16.31 -6.64
N MET A 67 10.17 16.34 -5.66
CA MET A 67 10.14 15.35 -4.57
C MET A 67 9.72 13.96 -5.05
N LEU A 68 8.93 13.89 -6.13
CA LEU A 68 8.49 12.63 -6.74
C LEU A 68 9.67 11.80 -7.25
N LYS A 69 10.77 12.45 -7.66
CA LYS A 69 12.02 11.77 -8.06
C LYS A 69 12.66 10.98 -6.94
N ALA A 70 12.56 11.49 -5.71
CA ALA A 70 13.05 10.78 -4.53
C ALA A 70 12.05 9.73 -4.02
N GLY A 71 10.96 9.49 -4.73
CA GLY A 71 9.85 8.63 -4.29
C GLY A 71 9.08 9.19 -3.10
N LYS A 72 9.34 10.45 -2.69
CA LYS A 72 8.58 11.13 -1.65
C LYS A 72 7.26 11.60 -2.25
N ILE A 73 6.17 11.37 -1.51
CA ILE A 73 4.82 11.79 -1.92
C ILE A 73 4.33 12.84 -0.93
N PRO A 74 4.49 14.15 -1.24
CA PRO A 74 4.02 15.24 -0.39
C PRO A 74 2.51 15.16 -0.17
N ARG A 75 2.03 15.76 0.93
CA ARG A 75 0.60 15.76 1.30
C ARG A 75 -0.31 16.20 0.15
N ARG A 76 0.06 17.23 -0.60
CA ARG A 76 -0.74 17.73 -1.72
C ARG A 76 -0.81 16.73 -2.88
N ILE A 77 0.26 15.99 -3.15
CA ILE A 77 0.25 14.90 -4.13
C ILE A 77 -0.62 13.74 -3.62
N LYS A 78 -0.53 13.38 -2.33
CA LYS A 78 -1.43 12.37 -1.73
C LYS A 78 -2.91 12.75 -1.93
N GLN A 79 -3.26 14.04 -1.82
CA GLN A 79 -4.62 14.54 -2.06
C GLN A 79 -5.06 14.44 -3.53
N LEU A 80 -4.13 14.35 -4.48
CA LEU A 80 -4.46 14.08 -5.89
C LEU A 80 -4.60 12.58 -6.18
N MET A 81 -4.09 11.71 -5.31
CA MET A 81 -4.07 10.25 -5.47
C MET A 81 -5.26 9.59 -4.75
N THR A 82 -6.47 10.08 -4.99
CA THR A 82 -7.72 9.57 -4.41
C THR A 82 -8.47 8.68 -5.42
N GLN A 83 -9.51 7.98 -4.95
CA GLN A 83 -10.38 7.19 -5.84
C GLN A 83 -11.06 8.06 -6.91
N ASP A 84 -11.44 9.31 -6.61
CA ASP A 84 -12.07 10.21 -7.57
C ASP A 84 -11.15 10.58 -8.74
N ASN A 85 -9.85 10.70 -8.47
CA ASN A 85 -8.84 11.01 -9.48
C ASN A 85 -8.26 9.77 -10.13
N LYS A 86 -8.54 8.57 -9.61
CA LYS A 86 -8.03 7.31 -10.15
C LYS A 86 -8.65 7.05 -11.51
N MET A 87 -7.81 6.76 -12.50
CA MET A 87 -8.27 6.42 -13.84
C MET A 87 -8.60 4.92 -13.91
N GLU A 88 -9.89 4.61 -14.00
CA GLU A 88 -10.37 3.23 -14.12
C GLU A 88 -9.93 2.59 -15.44
N GLU A 89 -9.41 1.36 -15.38
CA GLU A 89 -8.73 0.73 -16.53
C GLU A 89 -9.64 0.59 -17.76
N GLY A 90 -10.92 0.29 -17.53
CA GLY A 90 -11.91 0.14 -18.59
C GLY A 90 -12.40 1.46 -19.19
N ALA A 91 -12.12 2.61 -18.57
CA ALA A 91 -12.64 3.90 -19.03
C ALA A 91 -11.98 4.33 -20.35
N LEU A 92 -12.73 5.07 -21.18
CA LEU A 92 -12.20 5.69 -22.40
C LEU A 92 -11.46 6.98 -22.03
N LEU A 93 -10.38 7.30 -22.74
CA LEU A 93 -9.64 8.54 -22.48
C LEU A 93 -10.47 9.81 -22.74
N SER A 94 -11.49 9.71 -23.59
CA SER A 94 -12.46 10.79 -23.84
C SER A 94 -13.34 11.13 -22.64
N THR A 95 -13.46 10.27 -21.62
CA THR A 95 -14.23 10.58 -20.41
C THR A 95 -13.49 11.51 -19.46
N PHE A 96 -12.18 11.67 -19.65
CA PHE A 96 -11.36 12.57 -18.85
C PHE A 96 -11.14 13.88 -19.58
N ASN A 97 -11.03 14.98 -18.81
CA ASN A 97 -10.80 16.31 -19.34
C ASN A 97 -9.34 16.54 -19.78
N LEU A 98 -8.74 15.55 -20.45
CA LEU A 98 -7.37 15.66 -20.96
C LEU A 98 -7.30 16.61 -22.16
N PRO A 99 -6.19 17.37 -22.31
CA PRO A 99 -6.03 18.31 -23.42
C PRO A 99 -6.05 17.60 -24.78
N GLU A 100 -6.51 18.34 -25.78
CA GLU A 100 -6.56 17.88 -27.17
C GLU A 100 -5.49 18.57 -28.03
N GLY A 101 -4.99 17.84 -29.02
CA GLY A 101 -4.07 18.41 -30.01
C GLY A 101 -2.64 18.50 -29.50
N LYS A 102 -2.06 19.71 -29.47
CA LYS A 102 -0.65 19.91 -29.16
C LYS A 102 -0.41 19.82 -27.65
N LEU A 103 0.64 19.12 -27.26
CA LEU A 103 1.08 19.00 -25.88
C LEU A 103 1.25 20.40 -25.25
N ASN A 104 0.53 20.66 -24.16
CA ASN A 104 0.76 21.81 -23.32
C ASN A 104 1.87 21.47 -22.31
N VAL A 105 3.07 22.00 -22.56
CA VAL A 105 4.25 21.75 -21.72
C VAL A 105 4.18 22.63 -20.48
N GLY A 106 4.40 22.03 -19.31
CA GLY A 106 4.40 22.72 -18.01
C GLY A 106 3.24 22.34 -17.11
N ASP A 107 2.21 21.68 -17.64
CA ASP A 107 1.09 21.14 -16.88
C ASP A 107 1.21 19.62 -16.83
N ILE A 108 1.37 19.07 -15.63
CA ILE A 108 1.27 17.64 -15.39
C ILE A 108 -0.22 17.32 -15.31
N HIS A 109 -0.66 16.43 -16.20
CA HIS A 109 -2.06 16.03 -16.31
C HIS A 109 -2.32 14.69 -15.63
N MET A 110 -1.27 13.87 -15.50
CA MET A 110 -1.38 12.52 -14.98
C MET A 110 -0.20 12.17 -14.07
N LEU A 111 -0.49 11.51 -12.96
CA LEU A 111 0.50 10.87 -12.09
C LEU A 111 0.56 9.38 -12.42
N VAL A 112 1.75 8.88 -12.72
CA VAL A 112 2.04 7.46 -12.87
C VAL A 112 2.62 6.98 -11.55
N ALA A 113 1.77 6.40 -10.72
CA ALA A 113 2.14 5.95 -9.40
C ALA A 113 2.37 4.44 -9.42
N GLY A 114 3.63 4.01 -9.34
CA GLY A 114 3.96 2.61 -9.05
C GLY A 114 3.38 2.17 -7.71
N ALA A 115 3.44 0.87 -7.42
CA ALA A 115 2.98 0.35 -6.15
C ALA A 115 3.72 1.04 -4.99
N HIS A 116 3.01 1.73 -4.08
CA HIS A 116 3.62 2.39 -2.93
C HIS A 116 3.85 1.37 -1.82
N ARG A 117 4.82 0.50 -2.07
CA ARG A 117 5.10 -0.67 -1.24
C ARG A 117 5.74 -0.25 0.08
N VAL A 118 4.99 -0.37 1.15
CA VAL A 118 5.43 -0.17 2.53
C VAL A 118 5.89 -1.49 3.14
N LYS A 119 6.79 -1.41 4.13
CA LYS A 119 7.23 -2.58 4.90
C LYS A 119 6.45 -2.63 6.21
N ILE A 120 5.56 -3.60 6.34
CA ILE A 120 4.78 -3.87 7.56
C ILE A 120 5.41 -5.06 8.27
N LEU A 121 5.74 -4.92 9.56
CA LEU A 121 6.20 -6.03 10.38
C LEU A 121 5.04 -6.66 11.14
N CYS A 122 4.76 -7.94 10.85
CA CYS A 122 3.67 -8.71 11.44
C CYS A 122 4.19 -9.66 12.52
N ALA A 123 3.63 -9.60 13.72
CA ALA A 123 3.85 -10.61 14.76
C ALA A 123 2.68 -11.60 14.77
N ILE A 124 2.96 -12.88 14.54
CA ILE A 124 1.93 -13.92 14.49
C ILE A 124 1.88 -14.68 15.82
N VAL A 125 0.71 -14.74 16.44
CA VAL A 125 0.52 -15.43 17.72
C VAL A 125 0.87 -16.92 17.57
N GLY A 126 1.86 -17.37 18.33
CA GLY A 126 2.32 -18.77 18.35
C GLY A 126 3.38 -19.13 17.33
N ILE A 127 3.88 -18.15 16.56
CA ILE A 127 4.99 -18.34 15.62
C ILE A 127 6.18 -17.56 16.14
N ASP A 128 7.33 -18.23 16.25
CA ASP A 128 8.56 -17.68 16.83
C ASP A 128 9.32 -16.74 15.87
N ASP A 129 8.60 -15.93 15.09
CA ASP A 129 9.19 -15.03 14.10
C ASP A 129 8.38 -13.74 13.94
N ILE A 130 9.01 -12.72 13.36
CA ILE A 130 8.38 -11.47 12.92
C ILE A 130 8.45 -11.43 11.40
N VAL A 131 7.29 -11.43 10.76
CA VAL A 131 7.17 -11.61 9.31
C VAL A 131 7.11 -10.24 8.62
N PRO A 132 8.10 -9.88 7.78
CA PRO A 132 8.06 -8.64 7.04
C PRO A 132 7.17 -8.78 5.79
N MET A 133 6.11 -8.01 5.73
CA MET A 133 5.25 -7.89 4.55
C MET A 133 5.64 -6.65 3.75
N LYS A 134 5.76 -6.82 2.43
CA LYS A 134 5.91 -5.71 1.49
C LYS A 134 4.62 -5.60 0.68
N ILE A 135 3.80 -4.60 1.00
CA ILE A 135 2.44 -4.42 0.47
C ILE A 135 2.20 -2.97 0.09
N ASP A 136 1.34 -2.70 -0.88
CA ASP A 136 0.97 -1.33 -1.21
C ASP A 136 0.12 -0.74 -0.07
N GLU A 137 0.42 0.46 0.43
CA GLU A 137 -0.43 1.08 1.45
C GLU A 137 -1.83 1.43 0.95
N ARG A 138 -2.05 1.43 -0.37
CA ARG A 138 -3.39 1.61 -0.98
C ARG A 138 -4.17 0.29 -1.07
N ASP A 139 -3.54 -0.85 -0.81
CA ASP A 139 -4.27 -2.10 -0.69
C ASP A 139 -5.15 -2.08 0.56
N CYS A 140 -6.28 -2.78 0.54
CA CYS A 140 -7.11 -2.97 1.73
C CYS A 140 -6.63 -4.11 2.63
N VAL A 141 -7.16 -4.18 3.86
CA VAL A 141 -6.81 -5.20 4.85
C VAL A 141 -7.03 -6.64 4.34
N VAL A 142 -8.01 -6.88 3.44
CA VAL A 142 -8.17 -8.20 2.80
C VAL A 142 -6.91 -8.63 2.06
N HIS A 143 -6.28 -7.74 1.29
CA HIS A 143 -5.04 -8.05 0.58
C HIS A 143 -3.90 -8.37 1.54
N LEU A 144 -3.80 -7.66 2.68
CA LEU A 144 -2.82 -7.98 3.71
C LEU A 144 -3.06 -9.38 4.30
N LYS A 145 -4.32 -9.74 4.61
CA LYS A 145 -4.67 -11.08 5.09
C LYS A 145 -4.25 -12.15 4.06
N GLN A 146 -4.55 -11.94 2.79
CA GLN A 146 -4.18 -12.85 1.70
C GLN A 146 -2.66 -12.97 1.54
N ALA A 147 -1.93 -11.86 1.61
CA ALA A 147 -0.47 -11.84 1.53
C ALA A 147 0.18 -12.64 2.67
N ILE A 148 -0.32 -12.47 3.91
CA ILE A 148 0.15 -13.23 5.08
C ILE A 148 -0.13 -14.72 4.91
N MET A 149 -1.36 -15.09 4.51
CA MET A 149 -1.74 -16.48 4.27
C MET A 149 -0.82 -17.16 3.27
N LYS A 150 -0.53 -16.48 2.15
CA LYS A 150 0.37 -16.97 1.11
C LYS A 150 1.81 -17.08 1.60
N CYS A 151 2.31 -16.06 2.30
CA CYS A 151 3.69 -16.05 2.82
C CYS A 151 3.93 -17.16 3.86
N MET A 152 2.93 -17.46 4.67
CA MET A 152 3.03 -18.46 5.74
C MET A 152 2.50 -19.84 5.35
N GLU A 153 2.00 -19.99 4.12
CA GLU A 153 1.39 -21.21 3.59
C GLU A 153 0.29 -21.78 4.50
N PHE A 154 -0.52 -20.89 5.08
CA PHE A 154 -1.61 -21.26 5.96
C PHE A 154 -2.73 -22.00 5.23
N ARG A 155 -3.26 -23.06 5.85
CA ARG A 155 -4.26 -23.96 5.25
C ARG A 155 -5.67 -23.76 5.80
N PHE A 156 -6.12 -22.51 5.80
CA PHE A 156 -7.49 -22.13 6.17
C PHE A 156 -7.90 -20.89 5.35
N HIS A 157 -9.09 -20.32 5.53
CA HIS A 157 -9.50 -19.18 4.72
C HIS A 157 -9.00 -17.85 5.32
N TRP A 158 -8.56 -16.90 4.49
CA TRP A 158 -8.00 -15.62 4.96
C TRP A 158 -8.97 -14.82 5.83
N SER A 159 -10.29 -15.00 5.65
CA SER A 159 -11.32 -14.32 6.44
C SER A 159 -11.30 -14.70 7.92
N GLU A 160 -10.70 -15.84 8.26
CA GLU A 160 -10.57 -16.32 9.63
C GLU A 160 -9.38 -15.70 10.37
N LEU A 161 -8.46 -15.04 9.64
CA LEU A 161 -7.41 -14.24 10.27
C LEU A 161 -8.00 -12.97 10.86
N LYS A 162 -7.62 -12.67 12.11
CA LYS A 162 -7.87 -11.36 12.72
C LYS A 162 -6.56 -10.57 12.77
N LEU A 163 -6.62 -9.31 12.33
CA LEU A 163 -5.48 -8.40 12.32
C LEU A 163 -5.77 -7.23 13.25
N TYR A 164 -4.75 -6.80 13.99
CA TYR A 164 -4.85 -5.68 14.92
C TYR A 164 -3.65 -4.76 14.76
N VAL A 165 -3.88 -3.45 14.81
CA VAL A 165 -2.80 -2.45 14.82
C VAL A 165 -2.01 -2.59 16.12
N ALA A 166 -0.69 -2.73 16.03
CA ALA A 166 0.19 -2.93 17.16
C ALA A 166 0.63 -1.59 17.81
N LYS A 167 -0.32 -0.68 18.04
CA LYS A 167 -0.07 0.59 18.75
C LYS A 167 -0.45 0.48 20.22
N VAL A 168 0.55 0.60 21.09
CA VAL A 168 0.36 0.57 22.54
C VAL A 168 -0.33 1.86 22.97
N ASN A 169 -1.50 1.73 23.61
CA ASN A 169 -2.39 2.83 23.97
C ASN A 169 -2.69 3.81 22.81
N GLY A 170 -2.64 3.35 21.56
CA GLY A 170 -2.89 4.18 20.37
C GLY A 170 -1.77 5.18 20.03
N ALA A 171 -0.67 5.21 20.78
CA ALA A 171 0.35 6.25 20.65
C ALA A 171 1.61 5.78 19.92
N TYR A 172 2.21 4.66 20.35
CA TYR A 172 3.51 4.21 19.84
C TYR A 172 3.46 2.75 19.39
N TRP A 173 4.23 2.43 18.35
CA TRP A 173 4.36 1.06 17.85
C TRP A 173 4.99 0.13 18.89
N LEU A 174 4.43 -1.08 18.99
CA LEU A 174 4.94 -2.16 19.83
C LEU A 174 6.36 -2.54 19.37
N ARG A 175 7.33 -2.55 20.28
CA ARG A 175 8.71 -2.91 19.94
C ARG A 175 8.93 -4.42 20.03
N SER A 176 9.75 -4.97 19.15
CA SER A 176 10.07 -6.41 19.07
C SER A 176 10.79 -6.95 20.32
N ASN A 177 11.46 -6.08 21.09
CA ASN A 177 12.08 -6.42 22.36
C ASN A 177 11.12 -6.27 23.57
N ASN A 178 9.85 -5.91 23.36
CA ASN A 178 8.86 -5.89 24.43
C ASN A 178 8.65 -7.35 24.95
N PRO A 179 8.68 -7.60 26.27
CA PRO A 179 8.51 -8.95 26.83
C PRO A 179 7.19 -9.63 26.44
N GLY A 180 6.14 -8.85 26.18
CA GLY A 180 4.88 -9.33 25.64
C GLY A 180 5.01 -9.93 24.24
N VAL A 181 5.93 -9.44 23.40
CA VAL A 181 6.18 -10.01 22.06
C VAL A 181 6.80 -11.40 22.17
N ALA A 182 7.73 -11.61 23.11
CA ALA A 182 8.27 -12.94 23.38
C ALA A 182 7.16 -13.91 23.82
N LYS A 183 6.19 -13.43 24.60
CA LYS A 183 5.00 -14.21 24.96
C LYS A 183 4.13 -14.51 23.73
N LEU A 184 3.89 -13.55 22.84
CA LEU A 184 3.12 -13.77 21.60
C LEU A 184 3.75 -14.87 20.74
N LYS A 185 5.07 -14.84 20.57
CA LYS A 185 5.84 -15.87 19.85
C LYS A 185 5.65 -17.27 20.44
N ALA A 186 5.52 -17.36 21.76
CA ALA A 186 5.19 -18.59 22.48
C ALA A 186 3.69 -18.96 22.49
N GLY A 187 2.84 -18.18 21.80
CA GLY A 187 1.39 -18.38 21.74
C GLY A 187 0.63 -17.85 22.96
N MET A 188 1.28 -17.10 23.83
CA MET A 188 0.70 -16.48 25.02
C MET A 188 0.42 -15.00 24.78
N ILE A 189 -0.78 -14.54 25.11
CA ILE A 189 -1.15 -13.12 24.97
C ILE A 189 -1.07 -12.47 26.34
N SER A 190 -0.16 -11.52 26.52
CA SER A 190 -0.06 -10.75 27.77
C SER A 190 -1.28 -9.83 27.94
N SER A 191 -1.61 -9.45 29.18
CA SER A 191 -2.71 -8.50 29.44
C SER A 191 -2.51 -7.17 28.71
N GLU A 192 -1.26 -6.70 28.58
CA GLU A 192 -0.92 -5.49 27.81
C GLU A 192 -1.31 -5.64 26.34
N ILE A 193 -0.96 -6.75 25.70
CA ILE A 193 -1.25 -6.97 24.29
C ILE A 193 -2.73 -7.27 24.05
N LYS A 194 -3.37 -7.97 24.99
CA LYS A 194 -4.81 -8.24 24.95
C LYS A 194 -5.63 -6.94 24.84
N ARG A 195 -5.15 -5.82 25.40
CA ARG A 195 -5.82 -4.51 25.29
C ARG A 195 -5.81 -3.94 23.87
N MET A 196 -4.88 -4.36 23.00
CA MET A 196 -4.85 -4.01 21.58
C MET A 196 -5.73 -4.95 20.74
N MET A 197 -6.02 -6.15 21.24
CA MET A 197 -6.76 -7.20 20.53
C MET A 197 -8.23 -7.23 20.95
N THR A 198 -8.96 -6.17 20.61
CA THR A 198 -10.42 -6.07 20.87
C THR A 198 -11.19 -6.10 19.55
N ASP A 199 -12.46 -6.52 19.55
CA ASP A 199 -13.27 -6.59 18.32
C ASP A 199 -13.47 -5.20 17.66
N VAL A 200 -13.39 -4.13 18.45
CA VAL A 200 -13.43 -2.74 17.96
C VAL A 200 -12.10 -2.35 17.29
N ALA A 201 -10.99 -2.84 17.81
CA ALA A 201 -9.64 -2.59 17.28
C ALA A 201 -9.25 -3.54 16.13
N GLU A 202 -10.09 -4.54 15.82
CA GLU A 202 -9.87 -5.43 14.68
C GLU A 202 -9.93 -4.64 13.37
N MET A 203 -8.86 -4.74 12.58
CA MET A 203 -8.75 -4.10 11.28
C MET A 203 -9.82 -4.67 10.34
N LYS A 204 -10.72 -3.80 9.86
CA LYS A 204 -11.82 -4.17 8.96
C LYS A 204 -11.30 -4.41 7.55
N GLY A 205 -11.85 -5.41 6.87
CA GLY A 205 -11.32 -5.93 5.61
C GLY A 205 -11.26 -4.88 4.50
N GLU A 206 -12.29 -4.04 4.46
CA GLU A 206 -12.52 -3.00 3.47
C GLU A 206 -11.69 -1.74 3.66
N TYR A 207 -11.06 -1.54 4.82
CA TYR A 207 -10.27 -0.32 5.09
C TYR A 207 -8.95 -0.38 4.32
N GLU A 208 -8.53 0.77 3.78
CA GLU A 208 -7.24 0.91 3.13
C GLU A 208 -6.11 0.90 4.17
N LEU A 209 -4.94 0.34 3.81
CA LEU A 209 -3.82 0.25 4.75
C LEU A 209 -3.22 1.63 5.12
N SER A 210 -3.40 2.62 4.25
CA SER A 210 -3.00 4.01 4.43
C SER A 210 -3.65 4.66 5.66
N GLU A 211 -4.88 4.24 6.01
CA GLU A 211 -5.63 4.72 7.18
C GLU A 211 -4.95 4.38 8.52
N PHE A 212 -4.03 3.42 8.54
CA PHE A 212 -3.31 3.01 9.75
C PHE A 212 -1.97 3.72 9.94
N HIS A 213 -1.57 4.57 8.99
CA HIS A 213 -0.42 5.46 9.12
C HIS A 213 0.90 4.71 9.45
N PHE A 214 1.15 3.58 8.78
CA PHE A 214 2.36 2.75 9.00
C PHE A 214 3.68 3.49 8.69
N THR A 215 3.62 4.59 7.93
CA THR A 215 4.77 5.31 7.37
C THR A 215 4.92 6.75 7.87
N ASP A 216 4.06 7.21 8.78
CA ASP A 216 4.03 8.61 9.24
C ASP A 216 5.16 8.98 10.22
N ASP A 217 5.96 8.01 10.67
CA ASP A 217 7.17 8.28 11.45
C ASP A 217 8.33 8.57 10.46
N ASP A 218 8.75 9.84 10.38
CA ASP A 218 9.83 10.36 9.50
C ASP A 218 11.20 9.63 9.65
N GLU A 219 11.37 8.79 10.66
CA GLU A 219 12.55 7.93 10.85
C GLU A 219 12.47 6.59 10.09
N GLY A 220 11.37 6.34 9.35
CA GLY A 220 11.06 5.03 8.78
C GLY A 220 10.80 4.00 9.88
N PRO A 221 10.37 2.76 9.54
CA PRO A 221 10.26 1.72 10.53
C PRO A 221 11.65 1.43 11.08
N SER A 222 11.98 1.97 12.26
CA SER A 222 13.10 1.48 13.05
C SER A 222 12.89 -0.04 13.09
N GLY A 223 13.88 -0.83 12.66
CA GLY A 223 13.72 -2.24 12.25
C GLY A 223 13.24 -3.22 13.35
N ARG A 224 12.68 -2.70 14.44
CA ARG A 224 12.16 -3.33 15.63
C ARG A 224 10.71 -2.94 15.95
N GLN A 225 10.02 -2.13 15.14
CA GLN A 225 8.60 -1.79 15.37
C GLN A 225 7.67 -2.81 14.72
N ILE A 226 6.85 -3.47 15.53
CA ILE A 226 5.77 -4.33 15.07
C ILE A 226 4.60 -3.43 14.73
N HIS A 227 4.02 -3.65 13.56
CA HIS A 227 2.93 -2.84 13.01
C HIS A 227 1.59 -3.55 13.16
N VAL A 228 1.59 -4.87 12.99
CA VAL A 228 0.36 -5.69 13.00
C VAL A 228 0.55 -6.91 13.87
N ILE A 229 -0.44 -7.20 14.71
CA ILE A 229 -0.59 -8.48 15.43
C ILE A 229 -1.56 -9.34 14.65
N VAL A 230 -1.15 -10.57 14.31
CA VAL A 230 -1.92 -11.54 13.55
C VAL A 230 -2.40 -12.63 14.49
N ASP A 231 -3.71 -12.74 14.67
CA ASP A 231 -4.31 -13.80 15.45
C ASP A 231 -4.88 -14.90 14.54
N LEU A 232 -4.43 -16.13 14.79
CA LEU A 232 -4.86 -17.31 14.05
C LEU A 232 -6.19 -17.85 14.61
N PRO A 233 -7.04 -18.48 13.79
CA PRO A 233 -8.23 -19.14 14.30
C PRO A 233 -7.87 -20.32 15.22
N ALA A 234 -8.75 -20.66 16.16
CA ALA A 234 -8.45 -21.62 17.23
C ALA A 234 -7.99 -22.99 16.72
N HIS A 235 -8.58 -23.48 15.63
CA HIS A 235 -8.22 -24.76 15.02
C HIS A 235 -6.79 -24.73 14.43
N ALA A 236 -6.38 -23.60 13.84
CA ALA A 236 -5.04 -23.42 13.31
C ALA A 236 -3.99 -23.28 14.42
N LYS A 237 -4.30 -22.54 15.50
CA LYS A 237 -3.41 -22.42 16.68
C LYS A 237 -3.00 -23.80 17.22
N ALA A 238 -3.96 -24.73 17.33
CA ALA A 238 -3.68 -26.08 17.79
C ALA A 238 -2.76 -26.87 16.82
N TYR A 239 -2.93 -26.70 15.51
CA TYR A 239 -2.10 -27.35 14.49
C TYR A 239 -0.66 -26.82 14.50
N TYR A 240 -0.48 -25.50 14.41
CA TYR A 240 0.85 -24.89 14.32
C TYR A 240 1.62 -24.92 15.65
N ALA A 241 0.93 -24.86 16.80
CA ALA A 241 1.57 -25.03 18.10
C ALA A 241 2.12 -26.46 18.32
N ARG A 242 1.48 -27.49 17.75
CA ARG A 242 1.96 -28.88 17.83
C ARG A 242 3.21 -29.07 16.95
N ASN A 243 3.19 -28.57 15.73
CA ASN A 243 4.30 -28.74 14.79
C ASN A 243 5.56 -27.92 15.17
N ALA A 244 5.40 -26.76 15.82
CA ALA A 244 6.52 -25.98 16.34
C ALA A 244 7.29 -26.70 17.47
N ARG A 245 6.67 -27.65 18.18
CA ARG A 245 7.34 -28.47 19.21
C ARG A 245 8.17 -29.62 18.62
N TYR A 246 7.74 -30.18 17.48
CA TYR A 246 8.46 -31.28 16.80
C TYR A 246 9.68 -30.80 16.00
N ALA A 247 9.72 -29.54 15.58
CA ALA A 247 10.90 -28.96 14.92
C ALA A 247 12.06 -28.63 15.87
N ARG A 248 11.91 -28.87 17.18
CA ARG A 248 12.91 -28.59 18.24
C ARG A 248 13.52 -29.87 18.86
N THR A 249 13.24 -31.04 18.30
CA THR A 249 13.86 -32.34 18.65
C THR A 249 14.72 -32.81 17.50
#